data_AF-A0A2H0NFA9-F1
#
_entry.id   AF-A0A2H0NFA9-F1
#
_cell.length_a   1.000
_cell.length_b   1.000
_cell.length_c   1.000
_cell.angle_alpha   90.00
_cell.angle_beta   90.00
_cell.angle_gamma   90.00
#
_symmetry.space_group_name_H-M   'P 1'
#
loop_
_entity.id
_entity.type
_entity.pdbx_description
1 polymer ?
#
loop_
_entity_poly.entity_id
_entity_poly.type
_entity_poly.pdbx_seq_one_letter_code
_entity_poly.pdbx_strand_id
1 'polypeptide(L)' 'MDNFEWDKGFWPRFGLVEIDYQTLERKIRPSAQEYAKICKNNELIT' A
#
# COMPACT_ATOMS: atom_id res chain seq x y z
N MET A 1 0.09 4.12 1.88
CA MET A 1 -0.40 4.69 0.61
C MET A 1 0.83 5.19 -0.13
N ASP A 2 0.92 4.97 -1.44
CA ASP A 2 2.07 5.43 -2.23
C ASP A 2 2.22 6.95 -2.06
N ASN A 3 3.46 7.42 -1.89
CA ASN A 3 3.76 8.82 -1.63
C ASN A 3 5.04 9.26 -2.38
N PHE A 4 5.44 10.51 -2.17
CA PHE A 4 6.69 11.05 -2.68
C PHE A 4 7.86 10.59 -1.80
N GLU A 5 8.75 9.79 -2.37
CA GLU A 5 9.90 9.21 -1.69
C GLU A 5 11.17 10.01 -2.01
N TRP A 6 11.21 11.26 -1.53
CA TRP A 6 12.40 12.12 -1.48
C TRP A 6 13.21 12.20 -2.79
N ASP A 7 14.46 11.75 -2.78
CA ASP A 7 15.38 11.79 -3.92
C ASP A 7 14.97 10.83 -5.05
N LYS A 8 14.03 9.92 -4.79
CA LYS A 8 13.52 8.93 -5.76
C LYS A 8 12.20 9.35 -6.41
N GLY A 9 11.63 10.48 -6.00
CA GLY A 9 10.33 10.94 -6.51
C GLY A 9 9.23 9.91 -6.26
N PHE A 10 8.42 9.61 -7.29
CA PHE A 10 7.31 8.65 -7.20
C PHE A 10 7.63 7.26 -7.75
N TRP A 11 8.90 6.99 -8.06
CA TRP A 11 9.30 5.71 -8.64
C TRP A 11 9.11 4.55 -7.66
N PRO A 12 9.62 4.59 -6.42
CA PRO A 12 9.34 3.51 -5.48
C PRO A 12 7.93 3.66 -4.89
N ARG A 13 7.23 2.53 -4.80
CA ARG A 13 5.84 2.42 -4.35
C ARG A 13 5.74 1.48 -3.16
N PHE A 14 5.87 2.03 -1.95
CA PHE A 14 5.87 1.25 -0.70
C PHE A 14 4.49 1.15 -0.04
N GLY A 15 3.48 1.81 -0.57
CA GLY A 15 2.17 1.86 0.03
C GLY A 15 1.39 0.56 -0.10
N LEU A 16 0.70 0.17 0.98
CA LEU A 16 -0.38 -0.83 0.94
C LEU A 16 -1.54 -0.44 0.01
N VAL A 17 -1.67 0.85 -0.30
CA VAL A 17 -2.67 1.38 -1.23
C VAL A 17 -1.92 2.09 -2.34
N GLU A 18 -2.17 1.66 -3.57
CA GLU A 18 -1.69 2.29 -4.80
C GLU A 18 -2.47 3.57 -5.09
N ILE A 19 -1.76 4.61 -5.56
CA ILE A 19 -2.38 5.81 -6.12
C ILE A 19 -2.05 5.88 -7.60
N ASP A 20 -3.06 6.06 -8.44
CA ASP A 20 -2.86 6.60 -9.79
C ASP A 20 -2.64 8.11 -9.69
N TYR A 21 -1.43 8.59 -9.94
CA TYR A 21 -1.10 10.02 -9.80
C TYR A 21 -1.76 10.92 -10.87
N GLN A 22 -2.32 10.36 -11.94
CA GLN A 22 -3.05 11.14 -12.95
C GLN A 22 -4.49 11.41 -12.53
N THR A 23 -5.14 10.42 -11.90
CA THR A 23 -6.58 10.45 -11.58
C THR A 23 -6.86 10.57 -10.08
N LEU A 24 -5.85 10.35 -9.25
CA LEU A 24 -5.91 10.19 -7.79
C LEU A 24 -6.75 8.99 -7.33
N GLU A 25 -7.06 8.05 -8.23
CA GLU A 25 -7.74 6.81 -7.87
C GLU A 25 -6.88 6.00 -6.89
N ARG A 26 -7.55 5.39 -5.90
CA ARG A 26 -6.90 4.57 -4.86
C ARG A 26 -7.26 3.11 -5.05
N LYS A 27 -6.26 2.26 -5.19
CA LYS A 27 -6.42 0.82 -5.34
C LYS A 27 -5.75 0.08 -4.18
N ILE A 28 -6.53 -0.72 -3.46
CA ILE A 28 -6.03 -1.55 -2.36
C ILE A 28 -5.16 -2.67 -2.95
N ARG A 29 -3.90 -2.78 -2.51
CA ARG A 29 -3.01 -3.88 -2.95
C ARG A 29 -3.33 -5.18 -2.18
N PRO A 30 -3.01 -6.36 -2.73
CA PRO A 30 -3.18 -7.63 -2.01
C PRO A 30 -2.47 -7.66 -0.66
N SER A 31 -1.29 -7.03 -0.54
CA SER A 31 -0.56 -6.90 0.73
C SER A 31 -1.37 -6.19 1.82
N ALA A 32 -2.22 -5.22 1.45
CA ALA A 32 -3.11 -4.56 2.40
C ALA A 32 -4.22 -5.49 2.90
N GLN A 33 -4.70 -6.40 2.04
CA GLN A 33 -5.71 -7.38 2.43
C GLN A 33 -5.13 -8.40 3.40
N GLU A 34 -3.91 -8.88 3.15
CA GLU A 34 -3.21 -9.75 4.10
C GLU A 34 -2.92 -9.04 5.42
N TYR A 35 -2.44 -7.78 5.35
CA TYR A 35 -2.24 -6.97 6.55
C TYR A 35 -3.54 -6.76 7.34
N ALA A 36 -4.67 -6.54 6.67
CA ALA A 36 -5.97 -6.41 7.31
C ALA A 36 -6.39 -7.71 8.03
N LYS A 37 -6.13 -8.89 7.46
CA LYS A 37 -6.38 -10.18 8.14
C LYS A 37 -5.52 -10.33 9.39
N ILE A 38 -4.22 -10.02 9.28
CA ILE A 38 -3.28 -10.08 10.41
C ILE A 38 -3.77 -9.17 11.54
N CYS A 39 -4.11 -7.92 11.26
CA CYS A 39 -4.62 -6.99 12.26
C CYS A 39 -5.95 -7.45 12.86
N LYS A 40 -6.87 -7.98 12.05
CA LYS A 40 -8.19 -8.43 12.50
C LYS A 40 -8.11 -9.65 13.43
N ASN A 41 -7.18 -10.56 13.13
CA ASN A 41 -7.02 -11.80 13.90
C ASN A 41 -5.97 -11.66 15.00
N ASN A 42 -5.18 -10.58 14.99
CA ASN A 42 -4.04 -10.37 15.86
C ASN A 42 -3.04 -11.54 15.84
N GLU A 43 -2.86 -12.13 14.66
CA GLU A 43 -2.07 -13.34 14.44
C GLU A 43 -1.43 -13.31 13.05
N LEU A 44 -0.19 -13.78 12.95
CA LEU A 44 0.51 -13.97 11.69
C LEU A 44 0.43 -15.44 11.29
N ILE A 45 -0.30 -15.73 10.21
CA ILE A 45 -0.39 -17.09 9.66
C ILE A 45 0.63 -17.20 8.53
N THR A 46 1.60 -18.11 8.70
CA THR A 46 2.71 -18.36 7.77
C THR A 46 2.56 -19.68 7.02
#